data_AF-A0A1Y4ITR2-F1
#
_entry.id   AF-A0A1Y4ITR2-F1
#
_cell.length_a   1.000
_cell.length_b   1.000
_cell.length_c   1.000
_cell.angle_alpha   90.00
_cell.angle_beta   90.00
_cell.angle_gamma   90.00
#
_symmetry.space_group_name_H-M   'P 1'
#
loop_
_entity.id
_entity.type
_entity.pdbx_description
1 polymer ?
#
loop_
_entity_poly.entity_id
_entity_poly.type
_entity_poly.pdbx_seq_one_letter_code
_entity_poly.pdbx_strand_id
1 'polypeptide(L)'
;ECFVDGKPVQGSRSEAAFHLIEEMFSLEQAWKDQSPKARFTQRQEKLRPLLNSYWELLDSFEAAEGTALSKAKAYSLNQKQALDAVLLDGRLELTSNLAERTVKPFVMARKNFLFCDTAKGADASALCFSVIETAKHNGLDPFGYLLFLLQELPKLGENPTEEQLVPLLPWAESLPEYCKLK
;
A
#
# COMPACT_ATOMS: atom_id res chain seq x y z
N GLU A 1 -25.88 -17.40 10.51
CA GLU A 1 -25.09 -16.33 9.86
C GLU A 1 -23.92 -15.97 10.76
N CYS A 2 -22.80 -15.51 10.20
CA CYS A 2 -21.60 -15.18 10.98
C CYS A 2 -21.68 -13.83 11.70
N PHE A 3 -22.49 -12.93 11.13
CA PHE A 3 -22.73 -11.59 11.63
C PHE A 3 -24.24 -11.32 11.63
N VAL A 4 -24.72 -10.62 12.65
CA VAL A 4 -26.09 -10.10 12.75
C VAL A 4 -25.98 -8.61 13.05
N ASP A 5 -26.64 -7.77 12.26
CA ASP A 5 -26.54 -6.30 12.36
C ASP A 5 -25.11 -5.74 12.36
N GLY A 6 -24.22 -6.37 11.58
CA GLY A 6 -22.82 -5.97 11.47
C GLY A 6 -21.94 -6.37 12.66
N LYS A 7 -22.46 -7.13 13.63
CA LYS A 7 -21.70 -7.65 14.76
C LYS A 7 -21.51 -9.16 14.66
N PRO A 8 -20.35 -9.71 15.05
CA PRO A 8 -20.17 -11.15 15.06
C PRO A 8 -21.12 -11.79 16.08
N VAL A 9 -21.60 -12.99 15.77
CA VAL A 9 -22.45 -13.74 16.71
C VAL A 9 -21.64 -14.13 17.95
N GLN A 10 -22.17 -13.86 19.14
CA GLN A 10 -21.50 -14.16 20.41
C GLN A 10 -21.19 -15.65 20.56
N GLY A 11 -19.98 -15.96 21.02
CA GLY A 11 -19.44 -17.32 21.16
C GLY A 11 -19.10 -18.00 19.83
N SER A 12 -19.21 -17.29 18.70
CA SER A 12 -18.92 -17.87 17.39
C SER A 12 -17.43 -17.80 17.03
N ARG A 13 -17.02 -18.66 16.11
CA ARG A 13 -15.67 -18.60 15.51
C ARG A 13 -15.39 -17.27 14.83
N SER A 14 -16.44 -16.62 14.30
CA SER A 14 -16.34 -15.30 13.68
C SER A 14 -16.02 -14.21 14.70
N GLU A 15 -16.53 -14.31 15.93
CA GLU A 15 -16.22 -13.39 17.03
C GLU A 15 -14.76 -13.54 17.46
N ALA A 16 -14.28 -14.78 17.63
CA ALA A 16 -12.88 -15.05 17.95
C ALA A 16 -11.92 -14.46 16.88
N ALA A 17 -12.23 -14.66 15.60
CA ALA A 17 -11.47 -14.11 14.50
C ALA A 17 -11.52 -12.57 14.47
N PHE A 18 -12.70 -11.99 14.73
CA PHE A 18 -12.90 -10.56 14.78
C PHE A 18 -12.08 -9.90 15.90
N HIS A 19 -12.05 -10.48 17.10
CA HIS A 19 -11.25 -9.94 18.20
C HIS A 19 -9.75 -9.93 17.92
N LEU A 20 -9.21 -10.98 17.28
CA LEU A 20 -7.81 -11.00 16.87
C LEU A 20 -7.52 -9.87 15.90
N ILE A 21 -8.41 -9.64 14.92
CA ILE A 21 -8.26 -8.53 13.97
C ILE A 21 -8.35 -7.17 14.67
N GLU A 22 -9.31 -6.96 15.57
CA GLU A 22 -9.40 -5.71 16.34
C GLU A 22 -8.14 -5.44 17.16
N GLU A 23 -7.56 -6.47 17.78
CA GLU A 23 -6.31 -6.32 18.52
C GLU A 23 -5.15 -5.93 17.61
N MET A 24 -5.03 -6.56 16.43
CA MET A 24 -4.04 -6.16 15.41
C MET A 24 -4.19 -4.68 15.04
N PHE A 25 -5.41 -4.22 14.78
CA PHE A 25 -5.68 -2.82 14.42
C PHE A 25 -5.43 -1.85 15.57
N SER A 26 -5.75 -2.24 16.80
CA SER A 26 -5.47 -1.45 18.01
C SER A 26 -3.96 -1.23 18.19
N LEU A 27 -3.17 -2.29 18.02
CA LEU A 27 -1.71 -2.22 18.05
C LEU A 27 -1.14 -1.34 16.92
N GLU A 28 -1.59 -1.54 15.69
CA GLU A 28 -1.14 -0.73 14.54
C GLU A 28 -1.47 0.76 14.73
N GLN A 29 -2.63 1.07 15.30
CA GLN A 29 -3.01 2.44 15.60
C GLN A 29 -2.10 3.07 16.67
N ALA A 30 -1.67 2.29 17.68
CA ALA A 30 -0.71 2.74 18.69
C ALA A 30 0.71 2.94 18.14
N TRP A 31 1.03 2.36 16.98
CA TRP A 31 2.36 2.47 16.34
C TRP A 31 2.40 3.42 15.15
N LYS A 32 1.28 4.09 14.84
CA LYS A 32 1.13 4.94 13.65
C LYS A 32 2.24 5.98 13.47
N ASP A 33 2.65 6.63 14.56
CA ASP A 33 3.64 7.72 14.53
C ASP A 33 5.07 7.23 14.85
N GLN A 34 5.29 5.91 14.96
CA GLN A 34 6.61 5.35 15.21
C GLN A 34 7.45 5.30 13.93
N SER A 35 8.77 5.29 14.08
CA SER A 35 9.66 5.07 12.94
C SER A 35 9.44 3.68 12.32
N PRO A 36 9.68 3.49 11.01
CA PRO A 36 9.52 2.19 10.37
C PRO A 36 10.32 1.07 11.07
N LYS A 37 11.52 1.39 11.58
CA LYS A 37 12.34 0.42 12.32
C LYS A 37 11.69 -0.01 13.64
N ALA A 38 11.14 0.94 14.40
CA ALA A 38 10.44 0.64 15.65
C ALA A 38 9.15 -0.15 15.39
N ARG A 39 8.34 0.26 14.40
CA ARG A 39 7.12 -0.45 13.98
C ARG A 39 7.44 -1.87 13.54
N PHE A 40 8.51 -2.09 12.78
CA PHE A 40 8.99 -3.43 12.41
C PHE A 40 9.31 -4.29 13.65
N THR A 41 10.07 -3.78 14.62
CA THR A 41 10.37 -4.52 15.86
C THR A 41 9.09 -4.88 16.62
N GLN A 42 8.17 -3.93 16.81
CA GLN A 42 6.90 -4.18 17.48
C GLN A 42 6.05 -5.22 16.76
N ARG A 43 6.03 -5.21 15.42
CA ARG A 43 5.34 -6.21 14.61
C ARG A 43 5.88 -7.61 14.84
N GLN A 44 7.20 -7.75 14.90
CA GLN A 44 7.83 -9.05 15.14
C GLN A 44 7.52 -9.59 16.53
N GLU A 45 7.47 -8.73 17.55
CA GLU A 45 7.22 -9.12 18.94
C GLU A 45 5.75 -9.35 19.25
N LYS A 46 4.84 -8.52 18.70
CA LYS A 46 3.43 -8.46 19.11
C LYS A 46 2.45 -8.82 17.99
N LEU A 47 2.66 -8.32 16.77
CA LEU A 47 1.73 -8.58 15.66
C LEU A 47 1.87 -10.00 15.11
N ARG A 48 3.11 -10.51 14.98
CA ARG A 48 3.40 -11.83 14.45
C ARG A 48 2.72 -12.96 15.26
N PRO A 49 2.78 -12.97 16.61
CA PRO A 49 2.00 -13.93 17.39
C PRO A 49 0.50 -13.87 17.11
N LEU A 50 -0.09 -12.68 17.00
CA LEU A 50 -1.52 -12.52 16.70
C LEU A 50 -1.88 -13.02 15.31
N LEU A 51 -1.06 -12.73 14.29
CA LEU A 51 -1.26 -13.24 12.94
C LEU A 51 -1.18 -14.77 12.93
N ASN A 52 -0.20 -15.36 13.61
CA ASN A 52 -0.11 -16.81 13.75
C ASN A 52 -1.36 -17.38 14.41
N SER A 53 -1.83 -16.81 15.52
CA SER A 53 -3.07 -17.24 16.18
C SER A 53 -4.31 -17.09 15.28
N TYR A 54 -4.36 -16.07 14.43
CA TYR A 54 -5.42 -15.90 13.45
C TYR A 54 -5.40 -17.01 12.39
N TRP A 55 -4.22 -17.35 11.87
CA TRP A 55 -4.08 -18.44 10.90
C TRP A 55 -4.38 -19.81 11.52
N GLU A 56 -3.87 -20.07 12.71
CA GLU A 56 -4.17 -21.28 13.49
C GLU A 56 -5.67 -21.40 13.77
N LEU A 57 -6.34 -20.29 14.11
CA LEU A 57 -7.79 -20.27 14.28
C LEU A 57 -8.51 -20.65 13.00
N LEU A 58 -8.15 -20.08 11.85
CA LEU A 58 -8.78 -20.44 10.56
C LEU A 58 -8.53 -21.90 10.18
N ASP A 59 -7.36 -22.44 10.50
CA ASP A 59 -7.01 -23.84 10.25
C ASP A 59 -7.69 -24.82 11.24
N SER A 60 -8.08 -24.35 12.43
CA SER A 60 -8.67 -25.19 13.49
C SER A 60 -10.07 -25.73 13.18
N PHE A 61 -10.75 -25.22 12.14
CA PHE A 61 -12.12 -25.60 11.85
C PHE A 61 -12.44 -25.70 10.37
N GLU A 62 -13.36 -26.60 10.03
CA GLU A 62 -14.01 -26.63 8.72
C GLU A 62 -15.31 -25.85 8.71
N ALA A 63 -15.56 -25.19 7.57
CA ALA A 63 -16.79 -24.44 7.31
C ALA A 63 -17.57 -25.15 6.19
N ALA A 64 -18.89 -25.30 6.38
CA ALA A 64 -19.73 -25.92 5.38
C ALA A 64 -19.70 -25.14 4.06
N GLU A 65 -19.59 -25.87 2.95
CA GLU A 65 -19.48 -25.30 1.62
C GLU A 65 -20.68 -24.39 1.27
N GLY A 66 -20.41 -23.31 0.54
CA GLY A 66 -21.43 -22.33 0.14
C GLY A 66 -21.87 -21.34 1.23
N THR A 67 -21.46 -21.53 2.49
CA THR A 67 -21.80 -20.62 3.59
C THR A 67 -21.02 -19.30 3.53
N ALA A 68 -21.53 -18.27 4.21
CA ALA A 68 -20.79 -17.01 4.38
C ALA A 68 -19.45 -17.23 5.11
N LEU A 69 -19.42 -18.15 6.08
CA LEU A 69 -18.20 -18.50 6.82
C LEU A 69 -17.14 -19.11 5.91
N SER A 70 -17.53 -20.06 5.04
CA SER A 70 -16.58 -20.72 4.15
C SER A 70 -15.99 -19.74 3.13
N LYS A 71 -16.81 -18.82 2.61
CA LYS A 71 -16.36 -17.73 1.73
C LYS A 71 -15.38 -16.80 2.43
N ALA A 72 -15.69 -16.38 3.67
CA ALA A 72 -14.80 -15.51 4.45
C ALA A 72 -13.47 -16.19 4.80
N LYS A 73 -13.50 -17.45 5.27
CA LYS A 73 -12.29 -18.25 5.55
C LYS A 73 -11.43 -18.37 4.29
N ALA A 74 -12.03 -18.80 3.17
CA ALA A 74 -11.32 -18.95 1.91
C ALA A 74 -10.70 -17.63 1.43
N TYR A 75 -11.43 -16.52 1.56
CA TYR A 75 -10.92 -15.20 1.22
C TYR A 75 -9.69 -14.84 2.06
N SER A 76 -9.75 -14.97 3.39
CA SER A 76 -8.61 -14.67 4.26
C SER A 76 -7.40 -15.55 3.96
N LEU A 77 -7.59 -16.85 3.76
CA LEU A 77 -6.49 -17.77 3.43
C LEU A 77 -5.83 -17.42 2.09
N ASN A 78 -6.62 -17.02 1.08
CA ASN A 78 -6.08 -16.54 -0.20
C ASN A 78 -5.26 -15.25 -0.08
N GLN A 79 -5.48 -14.46 0.97
CA GLN A 79 -4.73 -13.22 1.24
C GLN A 79 -3.59 -13.40 2.24
N LYS A 80 -3.32 -14.63 2.72
CA LYS A 80 -2.31 -14.90 3.76
C LYS A 80 -0.94 -14.30 3.44
N GLN A 81 -0.44 -14.54 2.24
CA GLN A 81 0.86 -14.00 1.81
C GLN A 81 0.88 -12.46 1.82
N ALA A 82 -0.20 -11.82 1.37
CA ALA A 82 -0.29 -10.36 1.33
C ALA A 82 -0.38 -9.76 2.74
N LEU A 83 -1.13 -10.40 3.64
CA LEU A 83 -1.27 -9.94 5.02
C LEU A 83 0.03 -10.16 5.82
N ASP A 84 0.70 -11.29 5.66
CA ASP A 84 1.97 -11.58 6.32
C ASP A 84 3.11 -10.69 5.81
N ALA A 85 3.00 -10.15 4.59
CA ALA A 85 4.01 -9.26 4.01
C ALA A 85 4.26 -8.00 4.86
N VAL A 86 3.28 -7.55 5.64
CA VAL A 86 3.44 -6.38 6.55
C VAL A 86 4.51 -6.60 7.61
N LEU A 87 4.87 -7.87 7.89
CA LEU A 87 5.93 -8.25 8.81
C LEU A 87 7.34 -8.12 8.20
N LEU A 88 7.44 -7.91 6.88
CA LEU A 88 8.73 -7.82 6.18
C LEU A 88 9.34 -6.43 6.28
N ASP A 89 8.52 -5.38 6.39
CA ASP A 89 8.96 -3.99 6.39
C ASP A 89 7.98 -3.11 7.17
N GLY A 90 8.49 -2.30 8.11
CA GLY A 90 7.68 -1.41 8.93
C GLY A 90 7.09 -0.19 8.19
N ARG A 91 7.47 0.04 6.91
CA ARG A 91 6.85 1.04 6.02
C ARG A 91 5.53 0.56 5.44
N LEU A 92 5.27 -0.75 5.44
CA LEU A 92 4.04 -1.31 4.90
C LEU A 92 2.87 -1.02 5.83
N GLU A 93 1.71 -0.74 5.24
CA GLU A 93 0.46 -0.53 5.96
C GLU A 93 -0.35 -1.83 6.03
N LEU A 94 -1.04 -2.05 7.16
CA LEU A 94 -1.97 -3.18 7.29
C LEU A 94 -3.21 -3.03 6.38
N THR A 95 -3.47 -1.81 5.91
CA THR A 95 -4.62 -1.48 5.04
C THR A 95 -4.18 -0.99 3.68
N SER A 96 -5.02 -1.20 2.66
CA SER A 96 -4.88 -0.60 1.33
C SER A 96 -5.22 0.90 1.29
N ASN A 97 -5.65 1.51 2.40
CA ASN A 97 -6.17 2.88 2.44
C ASN A 97 -5.20 3.90 1.86
N LEU A 98 -3.90 3.75 2.11
CA LEU A 98 -2.89 4.64 1.54
C LEU A 98 -2.85 4.50 0.00
N ALA A 99 -2.78 3.27 -0.51
CA ALA A 99 -2.78 3.01 -1.95
C ALA A 99 -4.06 3.53 -2.63
N GLU A 100 -5.23 3.29 -2.03
CA GLU A 100 -6.51 3.78 -2.53
C GLU A 100 -6.58 5.32 -2.55
N ARG A 101 -6.06 5.97 -1.50
CA ARG A 101 -5.96 7.43 -1.45
C ARG A 101 -5.00 7.97 -2.51
N THR A 102 -3.87 7.30 -2.73
CA THR A 102 -2.86 7.68 -3.72
C THR A 102 -3.35 7.53 -5.16
N VAL A 103 -4.17 6.52 -5.47
CA VAL A 103 -4.75 6.34 -6.82
C VAL A 103 -5.98 7.22 -7.07
N LYS A 104 -6.63 7.74 -6.03
CA LYS A 104 -7.85 8.54 -6.15
C LYS A 104 -7.72 9.77 -7.08
N PRO A 105 -6.63 10.58 -7.05
CA PRO A 105 -6.43 11.67 -8.00
C PRO A 105 -6.45 11.20 -9.46
N PHE A 106 -5.84 10.05 -9.78
CA PHE A 106 -5.86 9.48 -11.12
C PHE A 106 -7.29 9.08 -11.53
N VAL A 107 -8.04 8.42 -10.65
CA VAL A 107 -9.44 8.03 -10.91
C VAL A 107 -10.31 9.25 -11.18
N MET A 108 -10.10 10.35 -10.43
CA MET A 108 -10.81 11.61 -10.64
C MET A 108 -10.38 12.30 -11.94
N ALA A 109 -9.08 12.32 -12.24
CA ALA A 109 -8.53 12.88 -13.46
C ALA A 109 -9.10 12.20 -14.71
N ARG A 110 -9.23 10.87 -14.72
CA ARG A 110 -9.84 10.12 -15.83
C ARG A 110 -11.26 10.57 -16.15
N LYS A 111 -12.05 10.99 -15.15
CA LYS A 111 -13.41 11.53 -15.37
C LYS A 111 -13.40 12.96 -15.93
N ASN A 112 -12.35 13.72 -15.67
CA ASN A 112 -12.26 15.15 -15.99
C ASN A 112 -11.45 15.45 -17.26
N PHE A 113 -10.62 14.50 -17.72
CA PHE A 113 -9.76 14.68 -18.88
C PHE A 113 -10.48 14.22 -20.15
N LEU A 114 -10.63 15.15 -21.11
CA LEU A 114 -11.34 14.97 -22.38
C LEU A 114 -10.74 13.88 -23.30
N PHE A 115 -9.52 13.42 -23.04
CA PHE A 115 -8.75 12.56 -23.95
C PHE A 115 -8.19 11.27 -23.30
N CYS A 116 -8.74 10.83 -22.16
CA CYS A 116 -8.39 9.55 -21.52
C CYS A 116 -9.17 8.35 -22.08
N ASP A 117 -9.40 8.29 -23.39
CA ASP A 117 -10.27 7.28 -24.04
C ASP A 117 -9.51 6.22 -24.86
N THR A 118 -8.18 6.30 -24.91
CA THR A 118 -7.36 5.32 -25.62
C THR A 118 -6.42 4.60 -24.66
N ALA A 119 -6.10 3.33 -24.95
CA ALA A 119 -5.12 2.58 -24.17
C ALA A 119 -3.77 3.32 -24.07
N LYS A 120 -3.30 3.89 -25.19
CA LYS A 120 -2.07 4.71 -25.22
C LYS A 120 -2.15 5.94 -24.31
N GLY A 121 -3.30 6.61 -24.27
CA GLY A 121 -3.52 7.74 -23.36
C GLY A 121 -3.55 7.32 -21.89
N ALA A 122 -4.10 6.14 -21.58
CA ALA A 122 -4.07 5.57 -20.24
C ALA A 122 -2.64 5.24 -19.81
N ASP A 123 -1.84 4.61 -20.68
CA ASP A 123 -0.43 4.28 -20.41
C ASP A 123 0.41 5.53 -20.16
N ALA A 124 0.27 6.55 -21.02
CA ALA A 124 0.98 7.82 -20.85
C ALA A 124 0.58 8.53 -19.55
N SER A 125 -0.71 8.51 -19.21
CA SER A 125 -1.20 9.09 -17.96
C SER A 125 -0.64 8.35 -16.75
N ALA A 126 -0.69 7.01 -16.76
CA ALA A 126 -0.17 6.18 -15.68
C ALA A 126 1.34 6.42 -15.46
N LEU A 127 2.11 6.61 -16.54
CA LEU A 127 3.54 6.95 -16.45
C LEU A 127 3.74 8.31 -15.77
N CYS A 128 3.03 9.36 -16.22
CA CYS A 128 3.13 10.69 -15.61
C CYS A 128 2.75 10.68 -14.13
N PHE A 129 1.64 10.04 -13.76
CA PHE A 129 1.22 9.94 -12.36
C PHE A 129 2.20 9.11 -11.53
N SER A 130 2.81 8.07 -12.08
CA SER A 130 3.83 7.28 -11.38
C SER A 130 5.05 8.14 -11.03
N VAL A 131 5.54 8.96 -11.97
CA VAL A 131 6.66 9.89 -11.73
C VAL A 131 6.29 10.92 -10.66
N ILE A 132 5.08 11.51 -10.74
CA ILE A 132 4.58 12.49 -9.76
C ILE A 132 4.46 11.89 -8.37
N GLU A 133 3.83 10.72 -8.23
CA GLU A 133 3.65 10.09 -6.93
C GLU A 133 4.98 9.62 -6.34
N THR A 134 5.92 9.16 -7.17
CA THR A 134 7.29 8.83 -6.74
C THR A 134 8.01 10.08 -6.21
N ALA A 135 7.89 11.22 -6.90
CA ALA A 135 8.48 12.48 -6.43
C ALA A 135 7.92 12.91 -5.06
N LYS A 136 6.59 12.84 -4.89
CA LYS A 136 5.93 13.15 -3.61
C LYS A 136 6.39 12.21 -2.48
N HIS A 137 6.53 10.91 -2.76
CA HIS A 137 6.99 9.93 -1.76
C HIS A 137 8.46 10.14 -1.37
N ASN A 138 9.25 10.82 -2.19
CA ASN A 138 10.62 11.24 -1.88
C ASN A 138 10.71 12.68 -1.32
N GLY A 139 9.58 13.32 -1.01
CA GLY A 139 9.56 14.67 -0.42
C GLY A 139 9.95 15.79 -1.39
N LEU A 140 9.76 15.58 -2.69
CA LEU A 140 10.06 16.57 -3.73
C LEU A 140 8.83 17.39 -4.11
N ASP A 141 9.07 18.61 -4.61
CA ASP A 141 8.08 19.39 -5.35
C ASP A 141 7.85 18.75 -6.73
N PRO A 142 6.64 18.23 -7.03
CA PRO A 142 6.42 17.50 -8.28
C PRO A 142 6.63 18.37 -9.52
N PHE A 143 6.31 19.66 -9.44
CA PHE A 143 6.50 20.57 -10.57
C PHE A 143 7.99 20.80 -10.84
N GLY A 144 8.76 21.17 -9.83
CA GLY A 144 10.21 21.34 -9.92
C GLY A 144 10.92 20.09 -10.41
N TYR A 145 10.54 18.91 -9.89
CA TYR A 145 11.13 17.65 -10.32
C TYR A 145 10.81 17.31 -11.78
N LEU A 146 9.55 17.49 -12.23
CA LEU A 146 9.21 17.30 -13.65
C LEU A 146 9.94 18.27 -14.56
N LEU A 147 10.08 19.54 -14.16
CA LEU A 147 10.84 20.55 -14.90
C LEU A 147 12.30 20.12 -15.07
N PHE A 148 12.93 19.66 -13.98
CA PHE A 148 14.30 19.16 -14.00
C PHE A 148 14.45 17.96 -14.93
N LEU A 149 13.58 16.95 -14.84
CA LEU A 149 13.62 15.77 -15.71
C LEU A 149 13.48 16.16 -17.18
N LEU A 150 12.52 17.04 -17.52
CA LEU A 150 12.28 17.47 -18.90
C LEU A 150 13.41 18.33 -19.47
N GLN A 151 14.24 18.95 -18.63
CA GLN A 151 15.40 19.72 -19.05
C GLN A 151 16.66 18.86 -19.20
N GLU A 152 16.91 17.96 -18.25
CA GLU A 152 18.16 17.21 -18.18
C GLU A 152 18.12 15.89 -18.96
N LEU A 153 17.01 15.16 -18.92
CA LEU A 153 16.91 13.84 -19.58
C LEU A 153 17.20 13.90 -21.09
N PRO A 154 16.68 14.88 -21.87
CA PRO A 154 17.00 14.96 -23.30
C PRO A 154 18.48 15.18 -23.62
N LYS A 155 19.26 15.72 -22.68
CA LYS A 155 20.71 15.95 -22.89
C LYS A 155 21.50 14.66 -22.93
N LEU A 156 20.94 13.56 -22.42
CA LEU A 156 21.60 12.25 -22.37
C LEU A 156 21.42 11.43 -23.67
N GLY A 157 20.57 11.88 -24.59
CA GLY A 157 20.27 11.17 -25.85
C GLY A 157 19.14 10.14 -25.71
N GLU A 158 18.95 9.31 -26.73
CA GLU A 158 17.80 8.39 -26.82
C GLU A 158 17.87 7.20 -25.85
N ASN A 159 19.08 6.75 -25.51
CA ASN A 159 19.30 5.55 -24.68
C ASN A 159 20.37 5.84 -23.60
N PRO A 160 20.03 6.62 -22.56
CA PRO A 160 20.95 6.85 -21.44
C PRO A 160 21.28 5.54 -20.71
N THR A 161 22.52 5.40 -20.24
CA THR A 161 22.88 4.27 -19.37
C THR A 161 22.28 4.44 -17.98
N GLU A 162 22.19 3.35 -17.21
CA GLU A 162 21.68 3.39 -15.84
C GLU A 162 22.46 4.38 -14.97
N GLU A 163 23.79 4.42 -15.11
CA GLU A 163 24.65 5.33 -14.36
C GLU A 163 24.35 6.80 -14.68
N GLN A 164 23.98 7.11 -15.92
CA GLN A 164 23.60 8.46 -16.33
C GLN A 164 22.21 8.86 -15.78
N LEU A 165 21.34 7.88 -15.51
CA LEU A 165 20.03 8.11 -14.91
C LEU A 165 20.10 8.30 -13.40
N VAL A 166 21.08 7.71 -12.70
CA VAL A 166 21.19 7.80 -11.23
C VAL A 166 21.05 9.23 -10.69
N PRO A 167 21.73 10.27 -11.24
CA PRO A 167 21.60 11.65 -10.75
C PRO A 167 20.22 12.29 -10.99
N LEU A 168 19.41 11.69 -11.86
CA LEU A 168 18.05 12.13 -12.20
C LEU A 168 16.99 11.51 -11.30
N LEU A 169 17.31 10.47 -10.55
CA LEU A 169 16.37 9.73 -9.72
C LEU A 169 15.88 10.59 -8.54
N PRO A 170 14.65 10.34 -8.04
CA PRO A 170 14.02 11.22 -7.05
C PRO A 170 14.67 11.13 -5.65
N TRP A 171 15.56 10.17 -5.43
CA TRP A 171 16.37 10.02 -4.21
C TRP A 171 17.83 10.48 -4.39
N ALA A 172 18.17 11.10 -5.53
CA ALA A 172 19.52 11.60 -5.75
C ALA A 172 19.78 12.84 -4.87
N GLU A 173 20.92 12.85 -4.17
CA GLU A 173 21.32 13.99 -3.34
C GLU A 173 21.70 15.23 -4.17
N SER A 174 22.06 15.01 -5.44
CA SER A 174 22.46 16.05 -6.40
C SER A 174 21.29 16.83 -7.01
N LEU A 175 20.05 16.56 -6.60
CA LEU A 175 18.88 17.25 -7.14
C LEU A 175 18.93 18.76 -6.82
N PRO A 176 18.56 19.63 -7.77
CA PRO A 176 18.49 21.07 -7.54
C PRO A 176 17.56 21.46 -6.39
N GLU A 177 17.86 22.57 -5.72
CA GLU A 177 17.06 23.06 -4.58
C GLU A 177 15.60 23.36 -4.94
N TYR A 178 15.32 23.77 -6.19
CA TYR A 178 13.95 24.01 -6.63
C TYR A 178 13.12 22.73 -6.79
N CYS A 179 13.74 21.55 -6.77
CA CYS A 179 13.04 20.26 -6.74
C CYS A 179 12.59 19.88 -5.33
N LYS A 180 13.10 20.53 -4.28
CA LYS A 180 12.81 20.19 -2.88
C LYS A 180 11.61 21.00 -2.40
N LEU A 181 10.76 20.38 -1.57
CA LEU A 181 9.67 21.11 -0.91
C LEU A 181 10.27 22.16 0.04
N LYS A 182 9.74 23.40 -0.03
CA LYS A 182 10.12 24.49 0.87
C LYS A 182 9.53 24.32 2.27
#